data_AF-A0A7X0AJJ7-F1
#
_entry.id   AF-A0A7X0AJJ7-F1
#
_cell.length_a   1.000
_cell.length_b   1.000
_cell.length_c   1.000
_cell.angle_alpha   90.00
_cell.angle_beta   90.00
_cell.angle_gamma   90.00
#
_symmetry.space_group_name_H-M   'P 1'
#
loop_
_entity.id
_entity.type
_entity.pdbx_description
1 polymer ?
#
loop_
_entity_poly.entity_id
_entity_poly.type
_entity_poly.pdbx_seq_one_letter_code
_entity_poly.pdbx_strand_id
1 'polypeptide(L)'
;MRRESELEIRLRKWAAEYHLLGDGDSAPASSACSVILGVQEAVLALEMQPHGTLPGMVLRCQYTLRNQPVSIKLRKLRAAGFQVSNASRYSQLLRDARIHVAAWLHIPMHGDAEEMLGALAKGPRLASSCQTAELVDA
;
A
#
# COMPACT_ATOMS: atom_id res chain seq x y z
N MET A 1 0.82 20.56 12.05
CA MET A 1 0.66 19.15 12.45
C MET A 1 -0.32 18.48 11.48
N ARG A 2 0.08 17.45 10.73
CA ARG A 2 -0.84 16.74 9.83
C ARG A 2 -1.78 15.88 10.69
N ARG A 3 -3.09 15.98 10.48
CA ARG A 3 -4.06 15.07 11.10
C ARG A 3 -3.78 13.66 10.59
N GLU A 4 -3.74 12.69 11.49
CA GLU A 4 -3.58 11.29 11.10
C GLU A 4 -4.91 10.81 10.49
N SER A 5 -4.85 10.13 9.34
CA SER A 5 -6.04 9.56 8.73
C SER A 5 -6.53 8.37 9.54
N GLU A 6 -7.82 8.05 9.41
CA GLU A 6 -8.42 6.88 10.07
C GLU A 6 -7.66 5.59 9.73
N LEU A 7 -7.25 5.42 8.48
CA LEU A 7 -6.43 4.30 8.02
C LEU A 7 -5.12 4.18 8.81
N GLU A 8 -4.42 5.30 9.02
CA GLU A 8 -3.14 5.32 9.75
C GLU A 8 -3.32 4.93 11.22
N ILE A 9 -4.43 5.35 11.83
CA ILE A 9 -4.78 4.97 13.21
C ILE A 9 -5.02 3.46 13.30
N ARG A 10 -5.81 2.90 12.36
CA ARG A 10 -6.11 1.46 12.34
C ARG A 10 -4.88 0.60 12.08
N LEU A 11 -4.05 0.97 11.10
CA LEU A 11 -2.80 0.26 10.79
C LEU A 11 -1.79 0.30 11.95
N ARG A 12 -1.75 1.40 12.72
CA ARG A 12 -0.91 1.49 13.91
C ARG A 12 -1.37 0.57 15.02
N LYS A 13 -2.68 0.55 15.30
CA LYS A 13 -3.25 -0.36 16.31
C LYS A 13 -2.98 -1.81 15.94
N TRP A 14 -3.23 -2.16 14.68
CA TRP A 14 -2.93 -3.49 14.15
C TRP A 14 -1.47 -3.88 14.33
N ALA A 15 -0.51 -3.02 13.98
CA ALA A 15 0.91 -3.37 14.10
C ALA A 15 1.42 -3.45 15.55
N ALA A 16 0.80 -2.72 16.48
CA ALA A 16 1.11 -2.82 17.90
C ALA A 16 0.70 -4.20 18.46
N GLU A 17 -0.44 -4.72 18.01
CA GLU A 17 -0.92 -6.06 18.41
C GLU A 17 -0.25 -7.18 17.62
N TYR A 18 0.11 -6.95 16.36
CA TYR A 18 0.77 -7.94 15.51
C TYR A 18 2.11 -8.44 16.07
N HIS A 19 2.87 -7.57 16.76
CA HIS A 19 4.12 -7.95 17.43
C HIS A 19 3.92 -8.94 18.57
N LEU A 20 2.77 -8.92 19.24
CA LEU A 20 2.46 -9.82 20.36
C LEU A 20 2.16 -11.26 19.91
N LEU A 21 1.90 -11.46 18.62
CA LEU A 21 1.58 -12.76 18.02
C LEU A 21 2.81 -13.48 17.44
N GLY A 22 3.97 -12.81 17.38
CA GLY A 22 5.18 -13.32 16.71
C GLY A 22 6.10 -14.22 17.55
N ASP A 23 5.90 -14.26 18.87
CA ASP A 23 6.63 -15.16 19.78
C ASP A 23 5.67 -16.26 20.26
N GLY A 24 5.60 -17.37 19.52
CA GLY A 24 5.13 -18.69 19.98
C GLY A 24 3.82 -18.79 20.78
N ASP A 25 2.78 -19.32 20.13
CA ASP A 25 1.70 -20.08 20.77
C ASP A 25 0.73 -19.36 21.72
N SER A 26 0.33 -18.14 21.41
CA SER A 26 -0.91 -17.60 21.97
C SER A 26 -1.70 -16.87 20.91
N ALA A 27 -2.70 -17.57 20.34
CA ALA A 27 -3.83 -16.89 19.70
C ALA A 27 -4.33 -15.82 20.68
N PRO A 28 -4.63 -14.59 20.21
CA PRO A 28 -4.98 -13.51 21.11
C PRO A 28 -6.28 -13.89 21.82
N ALA A 29 -6.15 -14.35 23.06
CA ALA A 29 -7.27 -14.71 23.89
C ALA A 29 -8.06 -13.43 24.16
N SER A 30 -9.30 -13.44 23.70
CA SER A 30 -10.35 -12.51 24.11
C SER A 30 -10.25 -11.09 23.54
N SER A 31 -11.10 -10.83 22.54
CA SER A 31 -11.53 -9.49 22.12
C SER A 31 -10.51 -8.63 21.34
N ALA A 32 -9.82 -9.21 20.35
CA ALA A 32 -9.21 -8.40 19.30
C ALA A 32 -10.30 -7.52 18.66
N CYS A 33 -10.15 -6.21 18.77
CA CYS A 33 -11.09 -5.21 18.26
C CYS A 33 -11.40 -5.54 16.78
N SER A 34 -12.69 -5.61 16.38
CA SER A 34 -13.11 -5.96 15.01
C SER A 34 -12.37 -5.19 13.90
N VAL A 35 -11.95 -3.98 14.24
CA VAL A 35 -11.11 -3.09 13.42
C VAL A 35 -9.75 -3.71 13.06
N ILE A 36 -9.12 -4.41 14.01
CA ILE A 36 -7.77 -4.99 13.86
C ILE A 36 -7.85 -6.28 13.05
N LEU A 37 -8.89 -7.08 13.28
CA LEU A 37 -9.19 -8.24 12.46
C LEU A 37 -9.42 -7.83 11.00
N GLY A 38 -10.21 -6.78 10.75
CA GLY A 38 -10.43 -6.29 9.39
C GLY A 38 -9.14 -5.83 8.69
N VAL A 39 -8.21 -5.18 9.40
CA VAL A 39 -6.90 -4.81 8.83
C VAL A 39 -6.07 -6.06 8.54
N GLN A 40 -6.01 -7.02 9.45
CA GLN A 40 -5.27 -8.27 9.24
C GLN A 40 -5.83 -9.04 8.03
N GLU A 41 -7.15 -9.16 7.92
CA GLU A 41 -7.83 -9.80 6.78
C GLU A 41 -7.51 -9.07 5.47
N ALA A 42 -7.54 -7.74 5.46
CA ALA A 42 -7.17 -6.95 4.28
C ALA A 42 -5.71 -7.20 3.84
N VAL A 43 -4.79 -7.27 4.81
CA VAL A 43 -3.36 -7.55 4.54
C VAL A 43 -3.17 -8.96 4.03
N LEU A 44 -3.85 -9.96 4.61
CA LEU A 44 -3.81 -11.34 4.13
C LEU A 44 -4.39 -11.44 2.72
N ALA A 45 -5.53 -10.78 2.46
CA ALA A 45 -6.15 -10.74 1.14
C ALA A 45 -5.24 -10.10 0.09
N LEU A 46 -4.48 -9.05 0.45
CA LEU A 46 -3.44 -8.48 -0.39
C LEU A 46 -2.34 -9.53 -0.68
N GLU A 47 -1.84 -10.21 0.36
CA GLU A 47 -0.74 -11.17 0.22
C GLU A 47 -1.08 -12.39 -0.64
N MET A 48 -2.35 -12.79 -0.70
CA MET A 48 -2.83 -13.86 -1.57
C MET A 48 -2.81 -13.51 -3.07
N GLN A 49 -2.69 -12.22 -3.43
CA GLN A 49 -2.64 -11.82 -4.83
C GLN A 49 -1.25 -12.15 -5.45
N PRO A 50 -1.17 -12.52 -6.75
CA PRO A 50 0.08 -12.90 -7.41
C PRO A 50 1.22 -11.86 -7.32
N HIS A 51 0.89 -10.58 -7.11
CA HIS A 51 1.85 -9.49 -6.95
C HIS A 51 1.69 -8.74 -5.62
N GLY A 52 0.84 -9.25 -4.73
CA GLY A 52 0.46 -8.57 -3.49
C GLY A 52 1.29 -8.97 -2.26
N THR A 53 2.04 -10.07 -2.34
CA THR A 53 2.92 -10.52 -1.25
C THR A 53 3.96 -9.46 -0.88
N LEU A 54 4.63 -8.87 -1.87
CA LEU A 54 5.64 -7.83 -1.64
C LEU A 54 5.06 -6.56 -0.99
N PRO A 55 3.99 -5.93 -1.52
CA PRO A 55 3.39 -4.76 -0.88
C PRO A 55 2.82 -5.08 0.52
N GLY A 56 2.28 -6.28 0.76
CA GLY A 56 1.89 -6.74 2.09
C GLY A 56 3.06 -6.77 3.08
N MET A 57 4.19 -7.35 2.66
CA MET A 57 5.41 -7.38 3.48
C MET A 57 6.02 -5.99 3.72
N VAL A 58 5.96 -5.10 2.73
CA VAL A 58 6.35 -3.69 2.88
C VAL A 58 5.47 -2.99 3.91
N LEU A 59 4.16 -3.21 3.86
CA LEU A 59 3.22 -2.65 4.84
C LEU A 59 3.52 -3.14 6.26
N ARG A 60 3.69 -4.46 6.44
CA ARG A 60 4.13 -5.04 7.73
C ARG A 60 5.40 -4.37 8.21
N CYS A 61 6.47 -4.36 7.41
CA CYS A 61 7.74 -3.74 7.77
C CYS A 61 7.59 -2.26 8.14
N GLN A 62 6.76 -1.49 7.42
CA GLN A 62 6.57 -0.06 7.69
C GLN A 62 5.99 0.20 9.07
N TYR A 63 4.97 -0.55 9.48
CA TYR A 63 4.28 -0.30 10.74
C TYR A 63 4.94 -1.01 11.93
N THR A 64 5.53 -2.18 11.70
CA THR A 64 6.34 -2.92 12.68
C THR A 64 7.65 -2.18 13.02
N LEU A 65 8.27 -1.48 12.06
CA LEU A 65 9.53 -0.75 12.24
C LEU A 65 9.38 0.76 12.01
N ARG A 66 8.30 1.37 12.48
CA ARG A 66 7.94 2.77 12.16
C ARG A 66 9.10 3.76 12.27
N ASN A 67 9.84 3.71 13.37
CA ASN A 67 10.90 4.67 13.71
C ASN A 67 12.27 4.31 13.09
N GLN A 68 12.37 3.23 12.32
CA GLN A 68 13.61 2.82 11.68
C GLN A 68 13.76 3.47 10.29
N PRO A 69 15.00 3.79 9.88
CA PRO A 69 15.26 4.31 8.55
C PRO A 69 14.90 3.28 7.47
N VAL A 70 14.56 3.76 6.28
CA VAL A 70 14.18 2.92 5.13
C VAL A 70 15.27 1.91 4.77
N SER A 71 16.55 2.24 4.95
CA SER A 71 17.68 1.33 4.72
C SER A 71 17.59 0.04 5.56
N ILE A 72 17.19 0.13 6.83
CA ILE A 72 17.00 -1.02 7.72
C ILE A 72 15.79 -1.85 7.27
N LYS A 73 14.70 -1.19 6.86
CA LYS A 73 13.50 -1.86 6.34
C LYS A 73 13.81 -2.63 5.05
N LEU A 74 14.54 -2.01 4.13
CA LEU A 74 15.02 -2.65 2.90
C LEU A 74 15.95 -3.82 3.18
N ARG A 75 16.80 -3.72 4.22
CA ARG A 75 17.66 -4.84 4.64
C ARG A 75 16.83 -6.01 5.18
N LYS A 76 15.78 -5.76 5.97
CA LYS A 76 14.85 -6.81 6.44
C LYS A 76 14.12 -7.48 5.27
N LEU A 77 13.63 -6.70 4.31
CA LEU A 77 12.97 -7.25 3.12
C LEU A 77 13.91 -8.13 2.29
N ARG A 78 15.18 -7.70 2.13
CA ARG A 78 16.21 -8.52 1.46
C ARG A 78 16.53 -9.80 2.23
N ALA A 79 16.58 -9.74 3.56
CA ALA A 79 16.76 -10.93 4.39
C ALA A 79 15.60 -11.93 4.26
N ALA A 80 14.39 -11.43 3.99
CA ALA A 80 13.21 -12.25 3.68
C ALA A 80 13.14 -12.70 2.21
N GLY A 81 14.15 -12.42 1.38
CA GLY A 81 14.22 -12.83 -0.02
C GLY A 81 13.65 -11.84 -1.04
N PHE A 82 13.14 -10.68 -0.60
CA PHE A 82 12.58 -9.68 -1.51
C PHE A 82 13.61 -8.67 -1.99
N GLN A 83 13.71 -8.51 -3.31
CA GLN A 83 14.60 -7.54 -3.93
C GLN A 83 13.88 -6.19 -4.13
N VAL A 84 14.04 -5.27 -3.18
CA VAL A 84 13.60 -3.88 -3.33
C VAL A 84 14.83 -2.99 -3.51
N SER A 85 15.00 -2.48 -4.72
CA SER A 85 16.23 -1.82 -5.17
C SER A 85 16.41 -0.41 -4.61
N ASN A 86 15.34 0.34 -4.36
CA ASN A 86 15.43 1.72 -3.90
C ASN A 86 14.26 2.16 -3.02
N ALA A 87 14.46 3.29 -2.33
CA ALA A 87 13.46 3.89 -1.44
C ALA A 87 12.21 4.41 -2.19
N SER A 88 12.36 4.76 -3.48
CA SER A 88 11.25 5.18 -4.34
C SER A 88 10.27 4.01 -4.55
N ARG A 89 10.77 2.84 -4.94
CA ARG A 89 9.98 1.62 -5.11
C ARG A 89 9.35 1.16 -3.81
N TYR A 90 10.06 1.27 -2.69
CA TYR A 90 9.51 1.00 -1.37
C TYR A 90 8.30 1.90 -1.07
N SER A 91 8.42 3.20 -1.32
CA SER A 91 7.33 4.17 -1.09
C SER A 91 6.12 3.90 -2.00
N GLN A 92 6.36 3.49 -3.25
CA GLN A 92 5.30 3.10 -4.18
C GLN A 92 4.55 1.86 -3.69
N LEU A 93 5.26 0.79 -3.34
CA LEU A 93 4.66 -0.44 -2.82
C LEU A 93 3.87 -0.19 -1.52
N LEU A 94 4.38 0.69 -0.66
CA LEU A 94 3.69 1.10 0.55
C LEU A 94 2.39 1.87 0.22
N ARG A 95 2.41 2.73 -0.80
CA ARG A 95 1.21 3.45 -1.27
C ARG A 95 0.18 2.46 -1.81
N ASP A 96 0.59 1.54 -2.67
CA ASP A 96 -0.28 0.53 -3.27
C ASP A 96 -0.94 -0.35 -2.19
N ALA A 97 -0.15 -0.80 -1.21
CA ALA A 97 -0.66 -1.56 -0.07
C ALA A 97 -1.70 -0.79 0.75
N ARG A 98 -1.46 0.51 1.00
CA ARG A 98 -2.40 1.36 1.76
C ARG A 98 -3.70 1.57 1.00
N ILE A 99 -3.63 1.79 -0.32
CA ILE A 99 -4.82 1.92 -1.17
C ILE A 99 -5.66 0.65 -1.11
N HIS A 100 -5.03 -0.51 -1.24
CA HIS A 100 -5.71 -1.79 -1.17
C HIS A 100 -6.41 -1.99 0.18
N VAL A 101 -5.70 -1.78 1.29
CA VAL A 101 -6.28 -1.93 2.63
C VAL A 101 -7.41 -0.92 2.88
N ALA A 102 -7.27 0.33 2.43
CA ALA A 102 -8.35 1.30 2.56
C ALA A 102 -9.58 0.93 1.74
N ALA A 103 -9.38 0.43 0.52
CA ALA A 103 -10.46 -0.04 -0.35
C ALA A 103 -11.20 -1.23 0.29
N TRP A 104 -10.46 -2.18 0.86
CA TRP A 104 -11.02 -3.32 1.58
C TRP A 104 -11.84 -2.91 2.80
N LEU A 105 -11.35 -1.92 3.55
CA LEU A 105 -12.02 -1.42 4.76
C LEU A 105 -13.10 -0.38 4.48
N HIS A 106 -13.35 -0.04 3.21
CA HIS A 106 -14.25 1.03 2.78
C HIS A 106 -13.94 2.39 3.45
N ILE A 107 -12.66 2.68 3.72
CA ILE A 107 -12.22 3.94 4.33
C ILE A 107 -11.98 4.96 3.22
N PRO A 108 -12.66 6.12 3.23
CA PRO A 108 -12.42 7.16 2.24
C PRO A 108 -10.99 7.70 2.41
N MET A 109 -10.18 7.59 1.36
CA MET A 109 -8.87 8.26 1.28
C MET A 109 -9.09 9.75 1.02
N HIS A 110 -9.41 10.52 2.07
CA HIS A 110 -9.45 11.99 1.98
C HIS A 110 -8.03 12.53 1.73
N GLY A 111 -7.68 12.69 0.46
CA GLY A 111 -6.39 13.22 0.01
C GLY A 111 -6.15 13.05 -1.49
N ASP A 112 -6.62 11.95 -2.09
CA ASP A 112 -6.27 11.64 -3.50
C ASP A 112 -7.45 11.81 -4.47
N ALA A 113 -8.70 11.82 -4.01
CA ALA A 113 -9.87 11.90 -4.90
C ALA A 113 -10.05 13.28 -5.57
N GLU A 114 -9.82 14.37 -4.83
CA GLU A 114 -9.86 15.74 -5.37
C GLU A 114 -8.66 16.01 -6.31
N GLU A 115 -7.48 15.45 -6.02
CA GLU A 115 -6.29 15.60 -6.86
C GLU A 115 -6.37 14.74 -8.14
N MET A 116 -7.00 13.56 -8.07
CA MET A 116 -7.32 12.74 -9.25
C MET A 116 -8.42 13.36 -10.12
N LEU A 117 -9.45 13.99 -9.53
CA LEU A 117 -10.43 14.78 -10.28
C LEU A 117 -9.79 16.02 -10.91
N GLY A 118 -8.83 16.67 -10.24
CA GLY A 118 -8.04 17.77 -10.78
C GLY A 118 -7.08 17.36 -11.91
N ALA A 119 -6.53 16.13 -11.87
CA ALA A 119 -5.67 15.58 -12.91
C ALA A 119 -6.46 15.12 -14.16
N LEU A 120 -7.68 14.57 -13.97
CA LEU A 120 -8.60 14.23 -15.08
C LEU A 120 -9.22 15.48 -15.74
N ALA A 121 -9.35 16.59 -15.01
CA ALA A 121 -9.76 17.88 -15.58
C ALA A 121 -8.67 18.53 -16.47
N LYS A 122 -7.41 18.07 -16.37
CA LYS A 122 -6.31 18.44 -17.27
C LYS A 122 -6.09 17.33 -18.28
N GLY A 123 -7.09 17.11 -19.13
CA GLY A 123 -6.98 16.14 -20.22
C GLY A 123 -5.74 16.38 -21.09
N PRO A 124 -5.07 15.33 -21.60
CA PRO A 124 -4.10 15.50 -22.65
C PRO A 124 -4.81 16.14 -23.84
N ARG A 125 -4.35 17.32 -24.28
CA ARG A 125 -4.67 17.83 -25.60
C ARG A 125 -4.17 16.79 -26.60
N LEU A 126 -5.07 15.93 -27.07
CA LEU A 126 -4.85 15.11 -28.24
C LEU A 126 -4.60 16.08 -29.39
N ALA A 127 -3.33 16.32 -29.69
CA ALA A 127 -2.93 16.91 -30.95
C ALA A 127 -3.31 15.91 -32.04
N SER A 128 -4.49 16.14 -32.61
CA SER A 128 -4.95 15.56 -33.86
C SER A 128 -3.93 15.91 -34.94
N SER A 129 -2.98 15.00 -35.20
CA SER A 129 -2.20 15.01 -36.44
C SER A 129 -2.75 13.90 -37.32
N CYS A 130 -3.77 14.25 -38.09
CA CYS A 130 -4.16 13.51 -39.28
C CYS A 130 -3.08 13.77 -40.32
N GLN A 131 -2.08 12.88 -40.44
CA GLN A 131 -1.30 12.75 -41.66
C GLN A 131 -1.87 11.56 -42.42
N THR A 132 -2.79 11.86 -43.34
CA THR A 132 -3.13 11.01 -44.48
C THR A 132 -1.87 10.82 -45.31
N ALA A 133 -1.28 9.63 -45.25
CA ALA A 133 -0.29 9.18 -46.21
C ALA A 133 -1.01 8.89 -47.53
N GLU A 134 -0.75 9.72 -48.55
CA GLU A 134 -0.98 9.36 -49.94
C GLU A 134 -0.06 8.17 -50.29
N LEU A 135 -0.66 7.07 -50.73
CA LEU A 135 0.07 6.02 -51.44
C LEU A 135 -0.46 6.01 -52.88
N VAL A 136 0.38 6.55 -53.76
CA VAL A 136 0.30 6.43 -55.21
C VAL A 136 0.77 5.02 -55.57
N ASP A 137 -0.05 4.22 -56.28
CA ASP A 137 0.45 3.23 -57.22
C ASP A 137 -0.68 2.71 -58.15
N ALA A 138 -0.29 2.55 -59.43
CA ALA A 138 -1.02 2.13 -60.64
C ALA A 138 -1.80 3.21 -61.41
#